data_AF-A0A972QLM5-F1
#
_entry.id   AF-A0A972QLM5-F1
#
_cell.length_a   1.000
_cell.length_b   1.000
_cell.length_c   1.000
_cell.angle_alpha   90.00
_cell.angle_beta   90.00
_cell.angle_gamma   90.00
#
_symmetry.space_group_name_H-M   'P 1'
#
loop_
_entity.id
_entity.type
_entity.pdbx_description
1 polymer ?
#
loop_
_entity_poly.entity_id
_entity_poly.type
_entity_poly.pdbx_seq_one_letter_code
_entity_poly.pdbx_strand_id
1 'polypeptide(L)'
;MKLDINIERIGNFIDKHIAGIELVEGEVPPFSSIEFSNNALCNRRCIFCPRVDKELFPNKNEHLSFSLFKKIIDELSTIDYSGRISFSGFCEPLLTKDLARYIYYGKERCPRMTIEISTNGDYLTEGRLKKLFETGLDNIRVSLYDGPHQDDGFNKLKEEFGLNDKQFIIRRRYLAAEESYGLTISNRAGAITLKNESLQ
;
A
#
# COMPACT_ATOMS: atom_id res chain seq x y z
N MET A 1 -3.02 -17.48 16.27
CA MET A 1 -2.50 -16.26 15.60
C MET A 1 -3.69 -15.48 15.07
N LYS A 2 -3.83 -14.19 15.38
CA LYS A 2 -4.92 -13.37 14.82
C LYS A 2 -4.56 -13.02 13.38
N LEU A 3 -5.45 -13.35 12.43
CA LEU A 3 -5.20 -13.10 11.00
C LEU A 3 -4.96 -11.61 10.76
N ASP A 4 -3.98 -11.26 9.92
CA ASP A 4 -3.75 -9.86 9.51
C ASP A 4 -5.00 -9.39 8.76
N ILE A 5 -5.64 -8.32 9.24
CA ILE A 5 -6.86 -7.75 8.65
C ILE A 5 -6.68 -7.40 7.16
N ASN A 6 -5.44 -7.19 6.70
CA ASN A 6 -5.16 -6.94 5.29
C ASN A 6 -5.43 -8.15 4.39
N ILE A 7 -5.30 -9.38 4.90
CA ILE A 7 -5.57 -10.59 4.10
C ILE A 7 -7.01 -10.59 3.64
N GLU A 8 -7.94 -10.54 4.59
CA GLU A 8 -9.37 -10.56 4.32
C GLU A 8 -9.79 -9.32 3.51
N ARG A 9 -9.24 -8.14 3.86
CA ARG A 9 -9.56 -6.89 3.17
C ARG A 9 -9.19 -6.92 1.69
N ILE A 10 -7.98 -7.40 1.35
CA ILE A 10 -7.52 -7.48 -0.05
C ILE A 10 -8.23 -8.61 -0.77
N GLY A 11 -8.43 -9.77 -0.14
CA GLY A 11 -9.18 -10.89 -0.71
C GLY A 11 -10.60 -10.46 -1.11
N ASN A 12 -11.34 -9.89 -0.15
CA ASN A 12 -12.68 -9.37 -0.38
C ASN A 12 -12.71 -8.25 -1.44
N PHE A 13 -11.68 -7.41 -1.53
CA PHE A 13 -11.58 -6.40 -2.56
C PHE A 13 -11.46 -7.04 -3.95
N ILE A 14 -10.55 -8.00 -4.11
CA ILE A 14 -10.33 -8.69 -5.38
C ILE A 14 -11.59 -9.47 -5.80
N ASP A 15 -12.20 -10.22 -4.88
CA ASP A 15 -13.41 -10.99 -5.16
C ASP A 15 -14.56 -10.07 -5.62
N LYS A 16 -14.76 -8.94 -4.93
CA LYS A 16 -15.77 -7.93 -5.32
C LYS A 16 -15.44 -7.26 -6.65
N HIS A 17 -14.17 -6.95 -6.89
CA HIS A 17 -13.74 -6.32 -8.13
C HIS A 17 -13.99 -7.25 -9.31
N ILE A 18 -13.55 -8.51 -9.23
CA ILE A 18 -13.78 -9.51 -10.28
C ILE A 18 -15.27 -9.76 -10.50
N ALA A 19 -16.06 -9.89 -9.43
CA ALA A 19 -17.52 -10.09 -9.55
C ALA A 19 -18.25 -8.86 -10.13
N GLY A 20 -17.66 -7.67 -10.00
CA GLY A 20 -18.23 -6.41 -10.50
C GLY A 20 -17.82 -6.04 -11.92
N ILE A 21 -17.03 -6.87 -12.61
CA ILE A 21 -16.62 -6.65 -14.00
C ILE A 21 -17.37 -7.65 -14.89
N GLU A 22 -17.90 -7.17 -16.01
CA GLU A 22 -18.39 -8.07 -17.07
C GLU A 22 -17.19 -8.72 -17.76
N LEU A 23 -16.96 -10.00 -17.47
CA LEU A 23 -15.94 -10.79 -18.15
C LEU A 23 -16.45 -11.18 -19.54
N VAL A 24 -15.92 -10.54 -20.58
CA VAL A 24 -16.18 -10.92 -21.96
C VAL A 24 -15.28 -12.09 -22.34
N GLU A 25 -15.87 -13.16 -22.87
CA GLU A 25 -15.13 -14.36 -23.27
C GLU A 25 -14.08 -14.01 -24.35
N GLY A 26 -12.82 -14.37 -24.10
CA GLY A 26 -11.69 -14.07 -24.97
C GLY A 26 -10.99 -12.72 -24.69
N GLU A 27 -11.52 -11.89 -23.79
CA GLU A 27 -10.86 -10.66 -23.34
C GLU A 27 -10.07 -10.86 -22.05
N VAL A 28 -9.04 -10.02 -21.85
CA VAL A 28 -8.25 -10.01 -20.62
C VAL A 28 -8.92 -9.07 -19.62
N PRO A 29 -9.27 -9.54 -18.41
CA PRO A 29 -9.87 -8.68 -17.41
C PRO A 29 -8.92 -7.52 -17.02
N PRO A 30 -9.48 -6.34 -16.68
CA PRO A 30 -8.67 -5.23 -16.20
C PRO A 30 -7.99 -5.56 -14.86
N PHE A 31 -6.91 -4.84 -14.56
CA PHE A 31 -6.06 -5.13 -13.40
C PHE A 31 -6.79 -4.95 -12.06
N SER A 32 -6.83 -5.98 -11.21
CA SER A 32 -7.38 -5.81 -9.86
C SER A 32 -6.53 -4.91 -8.96
N SER A 33 -5.22 -4.89 -9.17
CA SER A 33 -4.30 -4.05 -8.39
C SER A 33 -3.09 -3.62 -9.21
N ILE A 34 -2.67 -2.37 -9.01
CA ILE A 34 -1.44 -1.79 -9.55
C ILE A 34 -0.61 -1.26 -8.39
N GLU A 35 0.69 -1.54 -8.37
CA GLU A 35 1.60 -1.04 -7.34
C GLU A 35 2.65 -0.11 -7.95
N PHE A 36 2.82 1.06 -7.35
CA PHE A 36 3.82 2.04 -7.74
C PHE A 36 4.91 2.13 -6.68
N SER A 37 6.14 1.89 -7.10
CA SER A 37 7.31 2.46 -6.43
C SER A 37 7.52 3.87 -6.98
N ASN A 38 6.93 4.85 -6.30
CA ASN A 38 6.91 6.25 -6.71
C ASN A 38 8.27 6.95 -6.62
N ASN A 39 9.22 6.34 -5.91
CA ASN A 39 10.62 6.74 -5.89
C ASN A 39 11.50 5.50 -5.66
N ALA A 40 12.81 5.66 -5.85
CA ALA A 40 13.81 4.64 -5.53
C ALA A 40 14.52 4.93 -4.19
N LEU A 41 13.94 5.79 -3.33
CA LEU A 41 14.46 6.19 -2.03
C LEU A 41 13.80 5.41 -0.88
N CYS A 42 14.54 5.27 0.21
CA CYS A 42 14.09 4.72 1.47
C CYS A 42 15.12 5.16 2.51
N ASN A 43 14.64 5.62 3.65
CA ASN A 43 15.46 6.10 4.75
C ASN A 43 15.86 4.98 5.73
N ARG A 44 15.35 3.75 5.52
CA ARG A 44 15.71 2.56 6.30
C ARG A 44 16.47 1.54 5.47
N ARG A 45 17.22 0.65 6.14
CA ARG A 45 17.93 -0.50 5.57
C ARG A 45 17.64 -1.75 6.38
N CYS A 46 16.43 -2.28 6.25
CA CYS A 46 16.01 -3.48 6.97
C CYS A 46 16.75 -4.71 6.42
N ILE A 47 17.12 -5.66 7.30
CA ILE A 47 17.92 -6.84 6.93
C ILE A 47 17.24 -7.76 5.89
N PHE A 48 15.91 -7.81 5.90
CA PHE A 48 15.10 -8.60 4.97
C PHE A 48 14.81 -7.88 3.63
N CYS A 49 15.22 -6.62 3.49
CA CYS A 49 14.93 -5.81 2.31
C CYS A 49 16.12 -5.85 1.34
N PRO A 50 15.92 -5.96 0.02
CA PRO A 50 16.99 -5.89 -0.98
C PRO A 50 17.92 -4.67 -0.81
N ARG A 51 17.41 -3.59 -0.23
CA ARG A 51 18.15 -2.36 0.13
C ARG A 51 19.36 -2.57 1.06
N VAL A 52 19.43 -3.72 1.72
CA VAL A 52 20.59 -4.13 2.53
C VAL A 52 21.84 -4.35 1.67
N ASP A 53 21.66 -4.71 0.40
CA ASP A 53 22.73 -4.83 -0.58
C ASP A 53 22.76 -3.57 -1.47
N LYS A 54 23.80 -2.75 -1.32
CA LYS A 54 23.91 -1.48 -2.06
C LYS A 54 24.33 -1.68 -3.51
N GLU A 55 25.02 -2.78 -3.80
CA GLU A 55 25.48 -3.07 -5.16
C GLU A 55 24.33 -3.61 -5.99
N LEU A 56 23.52 -4.50 -5.40
CA LEU A 56 22.34 -5.07 -6.04
C LEU A 56 21.16 -4.08 -6.11
N PHE A 57 20.87 -3.35 -5.02
CA PHE A 57 19.71 -2.46 -4.93
C PHE A 57 20.07 -1.10 -4.28
N PRO A 58 20.80 -0.23 -5.01
CA PRO A 58 21.26 1.05 -4.50
C PRO A 58 20.11 2.02 -4.16
N ASN A 59 20.39 2.91 -3.20
CA ASN A 59 19.50 4.00 -2.83
C ASN A 59 19.63 5.17 -3.82
N LYS A 60 18.78 5.17 -4.84
CA LYS A 60 18.85 6.15 -5.93
C LYS A 60 17.83 7.27 -5.73
N ASN A 61 18.26 8.51 -5.93
CA ASN A 61 17.37 9.67 -5.91
C ASN A 61 16.62 9.79 -7.25
N GLU A 62 15.90 8.74 -7.59
CA GLU A 62 15.07 8.64 -8.79
C GLU A 62 13.60 8.61 -8.37
N HIS A 63 12.76 9.28 -9.15
CA HIS A 63 11.34 9.47 -8.84
C HIS A 63 10.50 9.15 -10.08
N LEU A 64 9.34 8.54 -9.86
CA LEU A 64 8.33 8.40 -10.90
C LEU A 64 7.84 9.80 -11.28
N SER A 65 8.06 10.20 -12.53
CA SER A 65 7.62 11.51 -12.99
C SER A 65 6.10 11.63 -12.87
N PHE A 66 5.63 12.79 -12.40
CA PHE A 66 4.19 13.03 -12.29
C PHE A 66 3.50 12.96 -13.65
N SER A 67 4.17 13.34 -14.74
CA SER A 67 3.64 13.21 -16.10
C SER A 67 3.38 11.76 -16.51
N LEU A 68 4.28 10.83 -16.18
CA LEU A 68 4.07 9.41 -16.43
C LEU A 68 2.93 8.86 -15.59
N PHE A 69 2.86 9.23 -14.31
CA PHE A 69 1.73 8.87 -13.46
C PHE A 69 0.40 9.37 -14.02
N LYS A 70 0.33 10.64 -14.44
CA LYS A 70 -0.87 11.21 -15.08
C LYS A 70 -1.29 10.39 -16.29
N LYS A 71 -0.36 10.07 -17.18
CA LYS A 71 -0.63 9.28 -18.38
C LYS A 71 -1.26 7.93 -18.03
N ILE A 72 -0.69 7.22 -17.06
CA ILE A 72 -1.22 5.93 -16.60
C ILE A 72 -2.63 6.09 -16.03
N ILE A 73 -2.86 7.08 -15.18
CA ILE A 73 -4.18 7.35 -14.60
C ILE A 73 -5.21 7.75 -15.69
N ASP A 74 -4.80 8.54 -16.68
CA ASP A 74 -5.67 8.92 -17.79
C ASP A 74 -6.08 7.70 -18.62
N GLU A 75 -5.16 6.77 -18.91
CA GLU A 75 -5.46 5.50 -19.59
C GLU A 75 -6.36 4.59 -18.72
N LEU A 76 -6.14 4.53 -17.40
CA LEU A 76 -7.03 3.80 -16.50
C LEU A 76 -8.45 4.40 -16.45
N SER A 77 -8.57 5.72 -16.58
CA SER A 77 -9.88 6.38 -16.60
C SER A 77 -10.71 6.00 -17.83
N THR A 78 -10.07 5.68 -18.97
CA THR A 78 -10.81 5.29 -20.20
C THR A 78 -11.45 3.91 -20.10
N ILE A 79 -11.02 3.10 -19.13
CA ILE A 79 -11.59 1.78 -18.81
C ILE A 79 -12.36 1.78 -17.50
N ASP A 80 -12.77 2.96 -17.01
CA ASP A 80 -13.62 3.09 -15.83
C ASP A 80 -13.03 2.44 -14.56
N TYR A 81 -11.70 2.46 -14.45
CA TYR A 81 -10.93 1.71 -13.47
C TYR A 81 -11.43 1.90 -12.02
N SER A 82 -11.83 0.79 -11.40
CA SER A 82 -12.32 0.71 -10.02
C SER A 82 -11.44 -0.18 -9.13
N GLY A 83 -10.26 -0.57 -9.64
CA GLY A 83 -9.32 -1.42 -8.94
C GLY A 83 -8.54 -0.67 -7.85
N ARG A 84 -7.45 -1.28 -7.41
CA ARG A 84 -6.60 -0.78 -6.32
C ARG A 84 -5.29 -0.22 -6.85
N ILE A 85 -4.91 0.97 -6.42
CA ILE A 85 -3.55 1.50 -6.53
C ILE A 85 -2.88 1.50 -5.15
N SER A 86 -1.64 1.03 -5.09
CA SER A 86 -0.83 1.07 -3.86
C SER A 86 0.53 1.72 -4.11
N PHE A 87 0.86 2.73 -3.32
CA PHE A 87 2.22 3.25 -3.21
C PHE A 87 3.00 2.37 -2.22
N SER A 88 3.87 1.52 -2.76
CA SER A 88 4.57 0.46 -2.02
C SER A 88 5.80 -0.06 -2.78
N GLY A 89 6.46 -1.06 -2.21
CA GLY A 89 7.61 -1.73 -2.79
C GLY A 89 8.86 -1.52 -1.96
N PHE A 90 10.02 -1.53 -2.62
CA PHE A 90 11.33 -1.34 -1.98
C PHE A 90 11.71 0.15 -1.87
N CYS A 91 10.72 0.98 -1.53
CA CYS A 91 10.85 2.43 -1.36
C CYS A 91 10.05 2.91 -0.13
N GLU A 92 10.29 4.15 0.29
CA GLU A 92 9.45 4.87 1.25
C GLU A 92 8.60 5.91 0.51
N PRO A 93 7.28 5.67 0.35
CA PRO A 93 6.42 6.58 -0.39
C PRO A 93 6.42 8.01 0.14
N LEU A 94 6.55 8.21 1.46
CA LEU A 94 6.52 9.53 2.10
C LEU A 94 7.79 10.37 1.84
N LEU A 95 8.79 9.82 1.13
CA LEU A 95 9.93 10.60 0.61
C LEU A 95 9.63 11.30 -0.73
N THR A 96 8.50 10.99 -1.37
CA THR A 96 8.07 11.73 -2.56
C THR A 96 7.50 13.10 -2.16
N LYS A 97 8.13 14.17 -2.67
CA LYS A 97 7.90 15.57 -2.26
C LYS A 97 6.43 16.00 -2.24
N ASP A 98 5.61 15.51 -3.15
CA ASP A 98 4.19 15.87 -3.24
C ASP A 98 3.30 14.65 -3.53
N LEU A 99 3.41 13.61 -2.70
CA LEU A 99 2.60 12.39 -2.84
C LEU A 99 1.09 12.67 -2.87
N ALA A 100 0.62 13.65 -2.10
CA ALA A 100 -0.78 14.06 -2.07
C ALA A 100 -1.32 14.48 -3.46
N ARG A 101 -0.49 15.08 -4.31
CA ARG A 101 -0.85 15.41 -5.71
C ARG A 101 -1.17 14.18 -6.55
N TYR A 102 -0.48 13.06 -6.32
CA TYR A 102 -0.72 11.81 -7.02
C TYR A 102 -2.07 11.21 -6.59
N ILE A 103 -2.37 11.26 -5.28
CA ILE A 103 -3.62 10.76 -4.72
C ILE A 103 -4.80 11.58 -5.26
N TYR A 104 -4.70 12.91 -5.16
CA TYR A 104 -5.72 13.83 -5.69
C TYR A 104 -6.01 13.56 -7.16
N TYR A 105 -4.97 13.49 -8.00
CA TYR A 105 -5.14 13.25 -9.44
C TYR A 105 -5.78 11.87 -9.71
N GLY A 106 -5.34 10.84 -8.98
CA GLY A 106 -5.91 9.51 -9.08
C GLY A 106 -7.41 9.49 -8.78
N LYS A 107 -7.83 10.12 -7.66
CA LYS A 107 -9.24 10.19 -7.26
C LYS A 107 -10.09 11.09 -8.15
N GLU A 108 -9.52 12.18 -8.66
CA GLU A 108 -10.20 13.07 -9.61
C GLU A 108 -10.58 12.32 -10.89
N ARG A 109 -9.65 11.53 -11.44
CA ARG A 109 -9.84 10.84 -12.73
C ARG A 109 -10.53 9.48 -12.60
N CYS A 110 -10.31 8.78 -11.49
CA CYS A 110 -10.90 7.48 -11.19
C CYS A 110 -11.53 7.48 -9.78
N PRO A 111 -12.73 8.08 -9.58
CA PRO A 111 -13.31 8.25 -8.24
C PRO A 111 -13.61 6.95 -7.48
N ARG A 112 -13.87 5.85 -8.22
CA ARG A 112 -14.17 4.52 -7.66
C ARG A 112 -12.92 3.72 -7.27
N MET A 113 -11.74 4.14 -7.70
CA MET A 113 -10.48 3.47 -7.41
C MET A 113 -10.15 3.55 -5.92
N THR A 114 -9.57 2.49 -5.37
CA THR A 114 -9.01 2.51 -4.01
C THR A 114 -7.53 2.88 -4.06
N ILE A 115 -7.09 3.86 -3.26
CA ILE A 115 -5.70 4.30 -3.16
C ILE A 115 -5.16 3.98 -1.76
N GLU A 116 -3.99 3.34 -1.72
CA GLU A 116 -3.37 2.90 -0.49
C GLU A 116 -1.89 3.26 -0.40
N ILE A 117 -1.39 3.43 0.81
CA ILE A 117 0.04 3.65 1.09
C ILE A 117 0.57 2.60 2.05
N SER A 118 1.75 2.08 1.75
CA SER A 118 2.55 1.27 2.68
C SER A 118 3.81 2.03 3.05
N THR A 119 3.95 2.43 4.31
CA THR A 119 5.07 3.27 4.80
C THR A 119 5.74 2.64 6.02
N ASN A 120 7.00 2.99 6.26
CA ASN A 120 7.70 2.72 7.52
C ASN A 120 7.32 3.70 8.65
N GLY A 121 6.60 4.78 8.34
CA GLY A 121 6.05 5.72 9.31
C GLY A 121 7.00 6.84 9.76
N ASP A 122 8.30 6.79 9.47
CA ASP A 122 9.29 7.75 10.00
C ASP A 122 9.02 9.20 9.55
N TYR A 123 8.42 9.33 8.37
CA TYR A 123 8.09 10.61 7.75
C TYR A 123 6.58 10.90 7.80
N LEU A 124 5.83 10.15 8.60
CA LEU A 124 4.40 10.37 8.79
C LEU A 124 4.18 11.34 9.95
N THR A 125 3.68 12.53 9.63
CA THR A 125 3.29 13.55 10.60
C THR A 125 1.78 13.80 10.52
N GLU A 126 1.18 14.38 11.56
CA GLU A 126 -0.24 14.78 11.56
C GLU A 126 -0.62 15.58 10.32
N GLY A 127 0.16 16.62 9.99
CA GLY A 127 -0.10 17.46 8.82
C GLY A 127 -0.02 16.71 7.49
N ARG A 128 0.88 15.71 7.38
CA ARG A 128 0.95 14.84 6.21
C ARG A 128 -0.24 13.89 6.15
N LEU A 129 -0.57 13.24 7.26
CA LEU A 129 -1.70 12.33 7.36
C LEU A 129 -3.01 13.04 6.96
N LYS A 130 -3.24 14.23 7.53
CA LYS A 130 -4.35 15.11 7.18
C LYS A 130 -4.43 15.35 5.68
N LYS A 131 -3.34 15.86 5.10
CA LYS A 131 -3.28 16.20 3.67
C LYS A 131 -3.55 14.99 2.78
N LEU A 132 -3.00 13.81 3.13
CA LEU A 132 -3.20 12.59 2.35
C LEU A 132 -4.68 12.18 2.33
N PHE A 133 -5.35 12.14 3.48
CA PHE A 133 -6.77 11.80 3.56
C PHE A 133 -7.68 12.88 2.92
N GLU A 134 -7.37 14.17 3.08
CA GLU A 134 -8.08 15.26 2.39
C GLU A 134 -8.00 15.15 0.86
N THR A 135 -6.89 14.61 0.33
CA THR A 135 -6.75 14.33 -1.11
C THR A 135 -7.40 13.03 -1.57
N GLY A 136 -8.05 12.29 -0.66
CA GLY A 136 -8.79 11.06 -0.97
C GLY A 136 -7.98 9.77 -0.81
N LEU A 137 -7.01 9.72 0.11
CA LEU A 137 -6.42 8.43 0.50
C LEU A 137 -7.48 7.54 1.18
N ASP A 138 -7.57 6.27 0.79
CA ASP A 138 -8.51 5.33 1.42
C ASP A 138 -7.89 4.56 2.59
N ASN A 139 -6.61 4.19 2.47
CA ASN A 139 -5.92 3.38 3.46
C ASN A 139 -4.43 3.70 3.59
N ILE A 140 -3.93 3.77 4.81
CA ILE A 140 -2.50 3.78 5.13
C ILE A 140 -2.12 2.59 6.02
N ARG A 141 -1.02 1.94 5.68
CA ARG A 141 -0.41 0.86 6.46
C ARG A 141 0.97 1.28 6.94
N VAL A 142 1.13 1.37 8.24
CA VAL A 142 2.40 1.76 8.88
C VAL A 142 3.07 0.49 9.41
N SER A 143 4.27 0.17 8.92
CA SER A 143 5.07 -0.95 9.43
C SER A 143 6.02 -0.49 10.52
N LEU A 144 5.87 -1.04 11.73
CA LEU A 144 6.71 -0.74 12.90
C LEU A 144 7.78 -1.81 13.04
N TYR A 145 9.05 -1.39 13.06
CA TYR A 145 10.20 -2.30 13.01
C TYR A 145 11.06 -2.26 14.28
N ASP A 146 10.95 -1.22 15.11
CA ASP A 146 11.90 -0.93 16.19
C ASP A 146 11.42 -1.42 17.57
N GLY A 147 10.12 -1.70 17.72
CA GLY A 147 9.57 -2.32 18.92
C GLY A 147 8.24 -1.71 19.40
N PRO A 148 7.69 -2.23 20.51
CA PRO A 148 6.40 -1.82 21.05
C PRO A 148 6.29 -0.32 21.41
N HIS A 149 7.42 0.34 21.69
CA HIS A 149 7.45 1.77 22.00
C HIS A 149 6.91 2.66 20.86
N GLN A 150 6.84 2.14 19.62
CA GLN A 150 6.28 2.85 18.47
C GLN A 150 4.73 2.84 18.47
N ASP A 151 4.10 1.89 19.18
CA ASP A 151 2.66 1.66 19.09
C ASP A 151 1.85 2.86 19.57
N ASP A 152 2.17 3.40 20.75
CA ASP A 152 1.37 4.45 21.41
C ASP A 152 1.25 5.69 20.53
N GLY A 153 2.35 6.10 19.88
CA GLY A 153 2.36 7.26 18.99
C GLY A 153 1.44 7.10 17.79
N PHE A 154 1.47 5.95 17.13
CA PHE A 154 0.62 5.70 15.96
C PHE A 154 -0.84 5.38 16.32
N ASN A 155 -1.10 4.73 17.47
CA ASN A 155 -2.45 4.54 17.98
C ASN A 155 -3.10 5.89 18.32
N LYS A 156 -2.38 6.76 19.04
CA LYS A 156 -2.84 8.12 19.34
C LYS A 156 -3.12 8.91 18.06
N LEU A 157 -2.20 8.91 17.11
CA LEU A 157 -2.37 9.58 15.82
C LEU A 157 -3.63 9.09 15.08
N LYS A 158 -3.90 7.78 15.11
CA LYS A 158 -5.09 7.20 14.52
C LYS A 158 -6.37 7.65 15.23
N GLU A 159 -6.38 7.65 16.56
CA GLU A 159 -7.52 8.07 17.39
C GLU A 159 -7.83 9.56 17.21
N GLU A 160 -6.82 10.43 17.22
CA GLU A 160 -6.97 11.88 17.04
C GLU A 160 -7.61 12.24 15.69
N PHE A 161 -7.33 11.45 14.65
CA PHE A 161 -7.94 11.61 13.33
C PHE A 161 -9.26 10.84 13.16
N GLY A 162 -9.72 10.11 14.18
CA GLY A 162 -10.95 9.32 14.12
C GLY A 162 -10.92 8.21 13.06
N LEU A 163 -9.75 7.69 12.72
CA LEU A 163 -9.57 6.72 11.65
C LEU A 163 -9.85 5.30 12.14
N ASN A 164 -10.64 4.55 11.37
CA ASN A 164 -10.94 3.15 11.69
C ASN A 164 -9.83 2.18 11.26
N ASP A 165 -9.96 0.90 11.64
CA ASP A 165 -9.03 -0.19 11.30
C ASP A 165 -8.90 -0.47 9.80
N LYS A 166 -9.82 0.01 8.96
CA LYS A 166 -9.73 -0.09 7.50
C LYS A 166 -9.01 1.10 6.87
N GLN A 167 -8.93 2.23 7.56
CA GLN A 167 -8.26 3.44 7.08
C GLN A 167 -6.80 3.53 7.57
N PHE A 168 -6.54 3.14 8.82
CA PHE A 168 -5.20 3.20 9.41
C PHE A 168 -4.84 1.86 10.07
N ILE A 169 -3.89 1.16 9.46
CA ILE A 169 -3.45 -0.17 9.89
C ILE A 169 -2.01 -0.10 10.40
N ILE A 170 -1.82 -0.49 11.65
CA ILE A 170 -0.50 -0.67 12.25
C ILE A 170 -0.07 -2.11 12.04
N ARG A 171 1.08 -2.31 11.40
CA ARG A 171 1.69 -3.62 11.15
C ARG A 171 2.93 -3.76 12.03
N ARG A 172 2.81 -4.52 13.11
CA ARG A 172 3.91 -4.80 14.03
C ARG A 172 4.85 -5.82 13.38
N ARG A 173 6.02 -5.37 12.93
CA ARG A 173 7.05 -6.20 12.28
C ARG A 173 8.22 -6.53 13.22
N TYR A 174 8.11 -6.10 14.48
CA TYR A 174 9.06 -6.37 15.56
C TYR A 174 8.68 -7.61 16.39
N LEU A 175 7.59 -8.31 16.05
CA LEU A 175 7.14 -9.48 16.81
C LEU A 175 8.18 -10.60 16.76
N ALA A 176 8.06 -11.55 17.69
CA ALA A 176 9.00 -12.66 17.80
C ALA A 176 8.81 -13.68 16.65
N ALA A 177 9.77 -14.61 16.51
CA ALA A 177 9.74 -15.63 15.47
C ALA A 177 8.52 -16.56 15.58
N GLU A 178 8.08 -16.82 16.82
CA GLU A 178 6.88 -17.60 17.16
C GLU A 178 5.60 -16.94 16.65
N GLU A 179 5.64 -15.63 16.43
CA GLU A 179 4.59 -14.82 15.82
C GLU A 179 4.93 -14.46 14.36
N SER A 180 5.83 -15.23 13.74
CA SER A 180 6.29 -15.05 12.35
C SER A 180 6.86 -13.66 12.06
N TYR A 181 7.41 -12.96 13.06
CA TYR A 181 7.85 -11.57 12.95
C TYR A 181 6.74 -10.60 12.49
N GLY A 182 5.47 -10.97 12.72
CA GLY A 182 4.32 -10.25 12.19
C GLY A 182 4.28 -10.18 10.66
N LEU A 183 4.94 -11.14 10.00
CA LEU A 183 4.90 -11.30 8.55
C LEU A 183 3.58 -11.93 8.11
N THR A 184 3.17 -11.55 6.91
CA THR A 184 1.92 -11.98 6.29
C THR A 184 2.30 -12.65 4.99
N ILE A 185 2.05 -13.96 4.86
CA ILE A 185 2.26 -14.69 3.62
C ILE A 185 1.05 -14.43 2.71
N SER A 186 1.31 -14.08 1.44
CA SER A 186 0.26 -13.88 0.45
C SER A 186 0.59 -14.60 -0.84
N ASN A 187 -0.36 -15.36 -1.35
CA ASN A 187 -0.41 -15.94 -2.69
C ASN A 187 -0.77 -14.86 -3.71
N ARG A 188 0.24 -14.09 -4.12
CA ARG A 188 0.06 -12.86 -4.89
C ARG A 188 -0.20 -13.08 -6.39
N ALA A 189 0.10 -14.26 -6.92
CA ALA A 189 -0.02 -14.58 -8.34
C ALA A 189 -0.77 -15.89 -8.61
N GLY A 190 -1.47 -16.44 -7.61
CA GLY A 190 -2.17 -17.72 -7.75
C GLY A 190 -1.24 -18.92 -7.94
N ALA A 191 0.02 -18.82 -7.49
CA ALA A 191 1.01 -19.89 -7.63
C ALA A 191 0.65 -21.15 -6.83
N ILE A 192 -0.27 -21.01 -5.86
CA ILE A 192 -0.83 -22.10 -5.07
C ILE A 192 -2.36 -21.97 -5.05
N THR A 193 -3.07 -23.06 -4.84
CA THR A 193 -4.55 -23.07 -4.81
C THR A 193 -5.14 -22.65 -3.45
N LEU A 194 -4.30 -22.60 -2.41
CA LEU A 194 -4.69 -22.17 -1.08
C LEU A 194 -5.03 -20.67 -1.07
N LYS A 195 -6.16 -20.33 -0.42
CA LYS A 195 -6.51 -18.95 -0.11
C LYS A 195 -5.52 -18.38 0.91
N ASN A 196 -5.30 -17.07 0.87
CA ASN A 196 -4.40 -16.38 1.80
C ASN A 196 -4.73 -16.60 3.27
N GLU A 197 -6.02 -16.75 3.58
CA GLU A 197 -6.53 -17.06 4.93
C GLU A 197 -6.06 -18.42 5.44
N SER A 198 -5.70 -19.33 4.52
CA SER A 198 -5.24 -20.69 4.80
C SER A 198 -3.71 -20.84 4.78
N LEU A 199 -2.96 -19.74 4.59
CA LEU A 199 -1.49 -19.74 4.49
C LEU A 199 -0.78 -19.41 5.81
N GLN A 200 -1.48 -19.52 6.93
CA GLN A 200 -0.96 -19.19 8.26
C GLN A 200 -0.74 -20.44 9.10
#